data_AF-A0A356PAI7-F1
#
_entry.id   AF-A0A356PAI7-F1
#
_cell.length_a   1.000
_cell.length_b   1.000
_cell.length_c   1.000
_cell.angle_alpha   90.00
_cell.angle_beta   90.00
_cell.angle_gamma   90.00
#
_symmetry.space_group_name_H-M   'P 1'
#
loop_
_entity.id
_entity.type
_entity.pdbx_description
1 polymer ?
#
loop_
_entity_poly.entity_id
_entity_poly.type
_entity_poly.pdbx_seq_one_letter_code
_entity_poly.pdbx_strand_id
1 'polypeptide(L)'
;MENWLILNKLIILAYYILVYAGHEIRNTTAVVLCILIYVSVNTGLYIVKSDLLKKGLLLVSISVIIYGFVDINALLILLLPINIFEFLFLSTLGWWLPLLIAATPLLLINKDGLALYLLVCSFSYLVYHLAHNSKHSIKGLREVNDELREKVYLLTYQFDHDLDFQRQLNVLSQLEERHRIAQEIHDRVGHAIAGSLIQLEAAGLLVERDQSKTRDIIQNVISVLREGMENIRAALRNITPAVEQLGINRVKVLLDEFTVNNHLKTSLVYSGNLER
;
A
#
# COMPACT_ATOMS: atom_id res chain seq x y z
N MET A 1 -6.08 1.05 -23.23
CA MET A 1 -5.84 1.79 -24.50
C MET A 1 -5.81 0.82 -25.67
N GLU A 2 -5.00 -0.24 -25.62
CA GLU A 2 -4.99 -1.31 -26.64
C GLU A 2 -6.38 -1.93 -26.88
N ASN A 3 -7.17 -2.15 -25.82
CA ASN A 3 -8.52 -2.72 -25.94
C ASN A 3 -9.50 -1.90 -26.81
N TRP A 4 -9.40 -0.55 -26.81
CA TRP A 4 -10.28 0.30 -27.61
C TRP A 4 -9.90 0.27 -29.10
N LEU A 5 -8.62 0.14 -29.42
CA LEU A 5 -8.13 -0.03 -30.80
C LEU A 5 -8.49 -1.42 -31.35
N ILE A 6 -8.36 -2.46 -30.53
CA ILE A 6 -8.78 -3.83 -30.87
C ILE A 6 -10.27 -3.86 -31.16
N LEU A 7 -11.09 -3.26 -30.29
CA LEU A 7 -12.54 -3.22 -30.45
C LEU A 7 -12.94 -2.53 -31.77
N ASN A 8 -12.31 -1.39 -32.10
CA ASN A 8 -12.59 -0.69 -33.35
C ASN A 8 -12.24 -1.54 -34.59
N LYS A 9 -11.07 -2.21 -34.59
CA LYS A 9 -10.69 -3.13 -35.67
C LYS A 9 -11.66 -4.30 -35.82
N LEU A 10 -12.11 -4.90 -34.72
CA LEU A 10 -13.09 -5.99 -34.75
C LEU A 10 -14.43 -5.54 -35.31
N ILE A 11 -14.90 -4.33 -34.97
CA ILE A 11 -16.15 -3.76 -35.52
C ILE A 11 -16.03 -3.57 -37.03
N ILE A 12 -14.93 -2.98 -37.50
CA ILE A 12 -14.68 -2.76 -38.94
C ILE A 12 -14.60 -4.10 -39.69
N LEU A 13 -13.92 -5.10 -39.11
CA LEU A 13 -13.77 -6.43 -39.70
C LEU A 13 -15.11 -7.20 -39.73
N ALA A 14 -15.92 -7.10 -38.67
CA ALA A 14 -17.26 -7.67 -38.64
C ALA A 14 -18.19 -7.03 -39.69
N TYR A 15 -18.12 -5.70 -39.85
CA TYR A 15 -18.85 -5.00 -40.90
C TYR A 15 -18.42 -5.46 -42.30
N TYR A 16 -17.10 -5.61 -42.53
CA TYR A 16 -16.58 -6.12 -43.79
C TYR A 16 -17.12 -7.53 -44.10
N ILE A 17 -17.11 -8.45 -43.13
CA ILE A 17 -17.63 -9.81 -43.31
C ILE A 17 -19.14 -9.80 -43.63
N LEU A 18 -19.93 -8.96 -42.97
CA LEU A 18 -21.38 -8.85 -43.20
C LEU A 18 -21.70 -8.32 -44.60
N VAL A 19 -21.01 -7.26 -45.04
CA VAL A 19 -21.19 -6.70 -46.38
C VAL A 19 -20.77 -7.71 -47.45
N TYR A 20 -19.69 -8.45 -47.18
CA TYR A 20 -19.18 -9.50 -48.06
C TYR A 20 -20.16 -10.67 -48.20
N ALA A 21 -20.77 -11.12 -47.10
CA ALA A 21 -21.76 -12.19 -47.11
C ALA A 21 -23.05 -11.84 -47.89
N GLY A 22 -23.35 -10.55 -48.04
CA GLY A 22 -24.51 -10.05 -48.79
C GLY A 22 -24.31 -9.86 -50.30
N HIS A 23 -23.09 -9.98 -50.82
CA HIS A 23 -22.78 -9.79 -52.25
C HIS A 23 -22.15 -11.05 -52.86
N GLU A 24 -22.71 -11.57 -53.96
CA GLU A 24 -22.12 -12.68 -54.72
C GLU A 24 -20.88 -12.20 -55.51
N ILE A 25 -19.69 -12.35 -54.92
CA ILE A 25 -18.42 -11.90 -55.50
C ILE A 25 -17.57 -13.10 -55.98
N ARG A 26 -16.86 -12.87 -57.09
CA ARG A 26 -16.18 -13.84 -57.95
C ARG A 26 -14.92 -14.51 -57.37
N ASN A 27 -14.52 -14.24 -56.11
CA ASN A 27 -13.26 -14.76 -55.54
C ASN A 27 -13.26 -14.90 -54.00
N THR A 28 -14.12 -15.76 -53.47
CA THR A 28 -14.30 -15.98 -52.01
C THR A 28 -13.08 -16.53 -51.30
N THR A 29 -12.32 -17.42 -51.93
CA THR A 29 -11.15 -18.04 -51.32
C THR A 29 -10.02 -17.05 -51.06
N ALA A 30 -9.73 -16.16 -52.02
CA ALA A 30 -8.66 -15.17 -51.89
C ALA A 30 -8.96 -14.12 -50.81
N VAL A 31 -10.24 -13.70 -50.70
CA VAL A 31 -10.70 -12.75 -49.67
C VAL A 31 -10.52 -13.32 -48.27
N VAL A 32 -10.98 -14.55 -48.04
CA VAL A 32 -10.87 -15.20 -46.73
C VAL A 32 -9.40 -15.39 -46.33
N LEU A 33 -8.54 -15.79 -47.27
CA LEU A 33 -7.11 -15.94 -47.04
C LEU A 33 -6.45 -14.61 -46.62
N CYS A 34 -6.77 -13.50 -47.31
CA CYS A 34 -6.25 -12.18 -46.93
C CYS A 34 -6.70 -11.71 -45.55
N ILE A 35 -7.96 -11.94 -45.18
CA ILE A 35 -8.46 -11.61 -43.83
C ILE A 35 -7.73 -12.45 -42.78
N LEU A 36 -7.55 -13.75 -43.01
CA LEU A 36 -6.84 -14.64 -42.07
C LEU A 36 -5.39 -14.22 -41.88
N ILE A 37 -4.69 -13.84 -42.96
CA ILE A 37 -3.33 -13.27 -42.87
C ILE A 37 -3.36 -11.96 -42.08
N TYR A 38 -4.30 -11.06 -42.36
CA TYR A 38 -4.42 -9.79 -41.67
C TYR A 38 -4.65 -9.96 -40.16
N VAL A 39 -5.57 -10.86 -39.78
CA VAL A 39 -5.86 -11.18 -38.37
C VAL A 39 -4.64 -11.81 -37.70
N SER A 40 -3.97 -12.76 -38.36
CA SER A 40 -2.78 -13.42 -37.81
C SER A 40 -1.63 -12.44 -37.53
N VAL A 41 -1.36 -11.53 -38.47
CA VAL A 41 -0.35 -10.47 -38.29
C VAL A 41 -0.75 -9.53 -37.15
N ASN A 42 -2.04 -9.16 -37.06
CA ASN A 42 -2.54 -8.30 -35.99
C ASN A 42 -2.49 -8.95 -34.61
N THR A 43 -2.80 -10.24 -34.49
CA THR A 43 -2.64 -10.96 -33.22
C THR A 43 -1.17 -11.00 -32.79
N GLY A 44 -0.25 -11.13 -33.75
CA GLY A 44 1.19 -11.03 -33.52
C GLY A 44 1.63 -9.69 -32.91
N LEU A 45 0.99 -8.58 -33.28
CA LEU A 45 1.30 -7.25 -32.74
C LEU A 45 1.15 -7.16 -31.21
N TYR A 46 0.16 -7.86 -30.65
CA TYR A 46 -0.15 -7.80 -29.22
C TYR A 46 0.75 -8.70 -28.35
N ILE A 47 1.45 -9.66 -28.97
CA ILE A 47 2.38 -10.55 -28.27
C ILE A 47 3.76 -9.92 -28.13
N VAL A 48 4.14 -9.08 -29.09
CA VAL A 48 5.49 -8.52 -29.17
C VAL A 48 5.62 -7.30 -28.24
N LYS A 49 6.68 -7.25 -27.42
CA LYS A 49 6.93 -6.15 -26.48
C LYS A 49 7.74 -4.98 -27.07
N SER A 50 8.54 -5.22 -28.11
CA SER A 50 9.44 -4.20 -28.67
C SER A 50 8.77 -3.34 -29.74
N ASP A 51 8.91 -2.02 -29.62
CA ASP A 51 8.25 -1.05 -30.53
C ASP A 51 8.75 -1.14 -31.97
N LEU A 52 10.02 -1.53 -32.19
CA LEU A 52 10.58 -1.74 -33.53
C LEU A 52 9.91 -2.89 -34.27
N LEU A 53 9.69 -4.02 -33.59
CA LEU A 53 9.04 -5.19 -34.19
C LEU A 53 7.54 -4.94 -34.40
N LYS A 54 6.88 -4.21 -33.48
CA LYS A 54 5.50 -3.76 -33.68
C LYS A 54 5.36 -2.89 -34.94
N LYS A 55 6.29 -1.95 -35.17
CA LYS A 55 6.33 -1.13 -36.39
C LYS A 55 6.50 -1.99 -37.65
N GLY A 56 7.39 -2.97 -37.62
CA GLY A 56 7.59 -3.90 -38.75
C GLY A 56 6.35 -4.71 -39.10
N LEU A 57 5.69 -5.31 -38.10
CA LEU A 57 4.44 -6.06 -38.28
C LEU A 57 3.28 -5.17 -38.78
N LEU A 58 3.22 -3.91 -38.33
CA LEU A 58 2.24 -2.94 -38.84
C LEU A 58 2.46 -2.62 -40.31
N LEU A 59 3.72 -2.44 -40.74
CA LEU A 59 4.04 -2.26 -42.16
C LEU A 59 3.61 -3.46 -43.00
N VAL A 60 3.86 -4.69 -42.52
CA VAL A 60 3.38 -5.92 -43.17
C VAL A 60 1.85 -5.92 -43.30
N SER A 61 1.13 -5.53 -42.23
CA SER A 61 -0.33 -5.45 -42.27
C SER A 61 -0.84 -4.42 -43.29
N ILE A 62 -0.17 -3.28 -43.43
CA ILE A 62 -0.49 -2.24 -44.42
C ILE A 62 -0.22 -2.75 -45.84
N SER A 63 0.89 -3.45 -46.07
CA SER A 63 1.21 -4.06 -47.36
C SER A 63 0.16 -5.11 -47.78
N VAL A 64 -0.32 -5.93 -46.86
CA VAL A 64 -1.39 -6.92 -47.11
C VAL A 64 -2.70 -6.22 -47.50
N ILE A 65 -3.04 -5.10 -46.85
CA ILE A 65 -4.24 -4.30 -47.19
C ILE A 65 -4.12 -3.68 -48.58
N ILE A 66 -2.96 -3.10 -48.92
CA ILE A 66 -2.72 -2.49 -50.24
C ILE A 66 -2.80 -3.54 -51.35
N TYR A 67 -2.18 -4.70 -51.15
CA TYR A 67 -2.26 -5.82 -52.10
C TYR A 67 -3.71 -6.29 -52.30
N GLY A 68 -4.46 -6.44 -51.21
CA GLY A 68 -5.87 -6.83 -51.26
C GLY A 68 -6.79 -5.80 -51.91
N PHE A 69 -6.46 -4.50 -51.84
CA PHE A 69 -7.19 -3.43 -52.52
C PHE A 69 -7.07 -3.52 -54.05
N VAL A 70 -5.86 -3.79 -54.56
CA VAL A 70 -5.58 -3.80 -56.01
C VAL A 70 -6.13 -5.06 -56.68
N ASP A 71 -5.90 -6.23 -56.09
CA ASP A 71 -6.14 -7.52 -56.78
C ASP A 71 -7.45 -8.21 -56.39
N ILE A 72 -8.06 -7.86 -55.26
CA ILE A 72 -9.12 -8.69 -54.64
C ILE A 72 -10.42 -7.93 -54.47
N ASN A 73 -10.45 -6.89 -53.63
CA ASN A 73 -11.68 -6.16 -53.34
C ASN A 73 -11.39 -4.73 -52.84
N ALA A 74 -12.06 -3.75 -53.47
CA ALA A 74 -11.92 -2.34 -53.11
C ALA A 74 -12.30 -2.03 -51.64
N LEU A 75 -13.17 -2.84 -51.01
CA LEU A 75 -13.63 -2.66 -49.63
C LEU A 75 -12.54 -2.89 -48.56
N LEU A 76 -11.43 -3.57 -48.89
CA LEU A 76 -10.31 -3.81 -47.95
C LEU A 76 -9.62 -2.50 -47.51
N ILE A 77 -9.77 -1.43 -48.28
CA ILE A 77 -9.22 -0.11 -47.96
C ILE A 77 -9.77 0.46 -46.65
N LEU A 78 -10.93 0.00 -46.18
CA LEU A 78 -11.58 0.47 -44.94
C LEU A 78 -10.74 0.22 -43.68
N LEU A 79 -9.88 -0.79 -43.70
CA LEU A 79 -8.98 -1.13 -42.60
C LEU A 79 -7.72 -0.24 -42.57
N LEU A 80 -7.45 0.50 -43.64
CA LEU A 80 -6.21 1.26 -43.81
C LEU A 80 -6.04 2.41 -42.78
N PRO A 81 -7.07 3.26 -42.51
CA PRO A 81 -6.95 4.38 -41.57
C PRO A 81 -6.55 3.93 -40.15
N ILE A 82 -7.16 2.87 -39.62
CA ILE A 82 -6.92 2.41 -38.25
C ILE A 82 -5.50 1.88 -38.05
N ASN A 83 -4.92 1.20 -39.06
CA ASN A 83 -3.53 0.72 -38.99
C ASN A 83 -2.52 1.88 -39.15
N ILE A 84 -2.85 2.92 -39.94
CA ILE A 84 -2.03 4.15 -40.00
C ILE A 84 -2.04 4.86 -38.64
N PHE A 85 -3.22 5.05 -38.04
CA PHE A 85 -3.33 5.72 -36.74
C PHE A 85 -2.60 4.95 -35.64
N GLU A 86 -2.64 3.62 -35.65
CA GLU A 86 -1.87 2.80 -34.71
C GLU A 86 -0.36 2.89 -34.96
N PHE A 87 0.10 2.84 -36.21
CA PHE A 87 1.52 3.03 -36.54
C PHE A 87 2.05 4.38 -36.07
N LEU A 88 1.25 5.42 -36.25
CA LEU A 88 1.59 6.76 -35.80
C LEU A 88 1.41 6.95 -34.30
N PHE A 89 0.60 6.17 -33.60
CA PHE A 89 0.58 6.19 -32.13
C PHE A 89 1.90 5.67 -31.52
N LEU A 90 2.56 4.71 -32.19
CA LEU A 90 3.89 4.21 -31.80
C LEU A 90 5.04 5.15 -32.19
N SER A 91 4.80 6.14 -33.05
CA SER A 91 5.80 7.14 -33.43
C SER A 91 5.43 8.46 -32.76
N THR A 92 6.33 9.12 -32.06
CA THR A 92 6.04 10.41 -31.38
C THR A 92 5.95 11.58 -32.37
N LEU A 93 5.20 11.40 -33.46
CA LEU A 93 5.02 12.38 -34.53
C LEU A 93 3.81 13.28 -34.23
N GLY A 94 3.85 14.53 -34.69
CA GLY A 94 2.86 15.55 -34.35
C GLY A 94 1.40 15.20 -34.69
N TRP A 95 0.47 15.74 -33.90
CA TRP A 95 -0.98 15.42 -33.89
C TRP A 95 -1.73 15.56 -35.24
N TRP A 96 -1.20 16.31 -36.20
CA TRP A 96 -1.87 16.64 -37.48
C TRP A 96 -1.44 15.76 -38.67
N LEU A 97 -0.27 15.14 -38.60
CA LEU A 97 0.27 14.26 -39.65
C LEU A 97 -0.56 13.00 -39.93
N PRO A 98 -1.18 12.34 -38.94
CA PRO A 98 -1.98 11.13 -39.17
C PRO A 98 -3.20 11.36 -40.06
N LEU A 99 -3.83 12.52 -39.92
CA LEU A 99 -5.02 12.87 -40.69
C LEU A 99 -4.69 13.07 -42.18
N LEU A 100 -3.54 13.70 -42.46
CA LEU A 100 -3.06 13.88 -43.84
C LEU A 100 -2.70 12.56 -44.52
N ILE A 101 -2.02 11.65 -43.81
CA ILE A 101 -1.60 10.36 -44.35
C ILE A 101 -2.81 9.44 -44.58
N ALA A 102 -3.76 9.39 -43.63
CA ALA A 102 -4.97 8.60 -43.76
C ALA A 102 -5.95 9.14 -44.84
N ALA A 103 -5.82 10.41 -45.22
CA ALA A 103 -6.60 11.03 -46.29
C ALA A 103 -6.03 10.76 -47.70
N THR A 104 -4.78 10.33 -47.84
CA THR A 104 -4.17 10.06 -49.16
C THR A 104 -4.95 9.08 -50.05
N PRO A 105 -5.62 8.02 -49.52
CA PRO A 105 -6.35 7.08 -50.36
C PRO A 105 -7.72 7.61 -50.84
N LEU A 106 -8.22 8.76 -50.34
CA LEU A 106 -9.50 9.34 -50.77
C LEU A 106 -9.54 9.65 -52.26
N LEU A 107 -8.39 9.94 -52.88
CA LEU A 107 -8.29 10.33 -54.29
C LEU A 107 -8.42 9.13 -55.25
N LEU A 108 -8.30 7.91 -54.74
CA LEU A 108 -8.27 6.66 -55.53
C LEU A 108 -9.57 5.84 -55.44
N ILE A 109 -10.55 6.29 -54.64
CA ILE A 109 -11.76 5.51 -54.32
C ILE A 109 -12.96 5.97 -55.18
N ASN A 110 -13.72 5.01 -55.70
CA ASN A 110 -14.98 5.23 -56.42
C ASN A 110 -16.06 5.86 -55.53
N LYS A 111 -16.97 6.66 -56.12
CA LYS A 111 -17.96 7.49 -55.41
C LYS A 111 -18.84 6.72 -54.42
N ASP A 112 -19.13 5.45 -54.68
CA ASP A 112 -20.04 4.63 -53.87
C ASP A 112 -19.44 4.22 -52.50
N GLY A 113 -18.12 4.21 -52.36
CA GLY A 113 -17.42 3.83 -51.11
C GLY A 113 -16.89 5.00 -50.28
N LEU A 114 -16.91 6.23 -50.82
CA LEU A 114 -16.29 7.40 -50.20
C LEU A 114 -16.94 7.79 -48.87
N ALA A 115 -18.28 7.72 -48.80
CA ALA A 115 -19.02 8.12 -47.60
C ALA A 115 -18.68 7.21 -46.39
N LEU A 116 -18.59 5.89 -46.61
CA LEU A 116 -18.22 4.92 -45.58
C LEU A 116 -16.76 5.09 -45.14
N TYR A 117 -15.85 5.32 -46.08
CA TYR A 117 -14.44 5.56 -45.76
C TYR A 117 -14.25 6.82 -44.93
N LEU A 118 -14.94 7.92 -45.26
CA LEU A 118 -14.92 9.17 -44.48
C LEU A 118 -15.43 8.97 -43.05
N LEU A 119 -16.52 8.22 -42.88
CA LEU A 119 -17.08 7.92 -41.57
C LEU A 119 -16.09 7.12 -40.71
N VAL A 120 -15.49 6.07 -41.27
CA VAL A 120 -14.50 5.24 -40.55
C VAL A 120 -13.22 6.03 -40.24
N CYS A 121 -12.79 6.92 -41.13
CA CYS A 121 -11.65 7.81 -40.89
C CYS A 121 -11.95 8.78 -39.73
N SER A 122 -13.13 9.41 -39.72
CA SER A 122 -13.56 10.31 -38.64
C SER A 122 -13.66 9.60 -37.29
N PHE A 123 -14.29 8.42 -37.25
CA PHE A 123 -14.41 7.62 -36.03
C PHE A 123 -13.04 7.16 -35.51
N SER A 124 -12.17 6.69 -36.40
CA SER A 124 -10.80 6.27 -36.04
C SER A 124 -9.95 7.44 -35.53
N TYR A 125 -10.14 8.64 -36.08
CA TYR A 125 -9.48 9.86 -35.59
C TYR A 125 -9.94 10.25 -34.18
N LEU A 126 -11.25 10.16 -33.88
CA LEU A 126 -11.78 10.42 -32.54
C LEU A 126 -11.18 9.46 -31.50
N VAL A 127 -11.14 8.17 -31.82
CA VAL A 127 -10.53 7.14 -30.95
C VAL A 127 -9.04 7.43 -30.73
N TYR A 128 -8.31 7.80 -31.79
CA TYR A 128 -6.90 8.19 -31.69
C TYR A 128 -6.70 9.40 -30.77
N HIS A 129 -7.52 10.45 -30.93
CA HIS A 129 -7.42 11.66 -30.12
C HIS A 129 -7.68 11.40 -28.63
N LEU A 130 -8.73 10.63 -28.31
CA LEU A 130 -9.05 10.22 -26.94
C LEU A 130 -7.93 9.37 -26.33
N ALA A 131 -7.36 8.45 -27.11
CA ALA A 131 -6.26 7.59 -26.67
C ALA A 131 -4.97 8.40 -26.41
N HIS A 132 -4.66 9.36 -27.27
CA HIS A 132 -3.50 10.23 -27.11
C HIS A 132 -3.61 11.09 -25.85
N ASN A 133 -4.75 11.75 -25.65
CA ASN A 133 -4.97 12.60 -24.47
C ASN A 133 -4.92 11.80 -23.16
N SER A 134 -5.47 10.58 -23.17
CA SER A 134 -5.49 9.70 -21.99
C SER A 134 -4.09 9.20 -21.59
N LYS A 135 -3.13 9.12 -22.52
CA LYS A 135 -1.78 8.63 -22.25
C LYS A 135 -1.03 9.51 -21.24
N HIS A 136 -1.19 10.82 -21.33
CA HIS A 136 -0.53 11.77 -20.44
C HIS A 136 -1.10 11.71 -19.02
N SER A 137 -2.42 11.69 -18.88
CA SER A 137 -3.08 11.63 -17.56
C SER A 137 -2.80 10.31 -16.84
N ILE A 138 -2.75 9.17 -17.56
CA ILE A 138 -2.49 7.86 -16.95
C ILE A 138 -1.06 7.76 -16.41
N LYS A 139 -0.07 8.34 -17.12
CA LYS A 139 1.32 8.30 -16.66
C LYS A 139 1.50 9.10 -15.36
N GLY A 140 0.98 10.32 -15.31
CA GLY A 140 1.04 11.14 -14.08
C GLY A 140 0.27 10.51 -12.92
N LEU A 141 -0.90 9.92 -13.17
CA LEU A 141 -1.66 9.24 -12.12
C LEU A 141 -0.92 8.01 -11.55
N ARG A 142 -0.18 7.28 -12.40
CA ARG A 142 0.67 6.16 -11.95
C ARG A 142 1.84 6.65 -11.10
N GLU A 143 2.54 7.68 -11.54
CA GLU A 143 3.65 8.28 -10.79
C GLU A 143 3.19 8.74 -9.39
N VAL A 144 2.04 9.43 -9.31
CA VAL A 144 1.43 9.84 -8.03
C VAL A 144 1.02 8.63 -7.19
N ASN A 145 0.48 7.57 -7.80
CA ASN A 145 0.11 6.35 -7.06
C ASN A 145 1.34 5.67 -6.46
N ASP A 146 2.43 5.59 -7.22
CA ASP A 146 3.69 5.00 -6.77
C ASP A 146 4.31 5.84 -5.63
N GLU A 147 4.30 7.17 -5.75
CA GLU A 147 4.73 8.08 -4.68
C GLU A 147 3.88 7.93 -3.41
N LEU A 148 2.56 7.82 -3.55
CA LEU A 148 1.66 7.59 -2.42
C LEU A 148 1.92 6.25 -1.74
N ARG A 149 2.19 5.19 -2.52
CA ARG A 149 2.54 3.87 -1.97
C ARG A 149 3.83 3.93 -1.17
N GLU A 150 4.84 4.63 -1.68
CA GLU A 150 6.10 4.82 -0.96
C GLU A 150 5.89 5.60 0.34
N LYS A 151 5.11 6.69 0.32
CA LYS A 151 4.78 7.46 1.53
C LYS A 151 4.01 6.63 2.56
N VAL A 152 3.02 5.85 2.13
CA VAL A 152 2.27 4.95 3.01
C VAL A 152 3.21 3.92 3.65
N TYR A 153 4.11 3.34 2.87
CA TYR A 153 5.10 2.41 3.39
C TYR A 153 6.01 3.06 4.44
N LEU A 154 6.56 4.24 4.15
CA LEU A 154 7.44 4.97 5.08
C LEU A 154 6.73 5.35 6.38
N LEU A 155 5.50 5.87 6.28
CA LEU A 155 4.71 6.24 7.46
C LEU A 155 4.37 5.02 8.32
N THR A 156 4.01 3.90 7.70
CA THR A 156 3.73 2.65 8.42
C THR A 156 4.97 2.16 9.15
N TYR A 157 6.12 2.15 8.48
CA TYR A 157 7.39 1.76 9.07
C TYR A 157 7.79 2.66 10.26
N GLN A 158 7.64 3.97 10.13
CA GLN A 158 7.91 4.92 11.21
C GLN A 158 6.97 4.70 12.41
N PHE A 159 5.68 4.51 12.15
CA PHE A 159 4.70 4.27 13.20
C PHE A 159 4.98 2.99 14.00
N ASP A 160 5.33 1.90 13.32
CA ASP A 160 5.71 0.66 13.99
C ASP A 160 6.98 0.83 14.83
N HIS A 161 7.97 1.56 14.30
CA HIS A 161 9.20 1.84 15.03
C HIS A 161 8.95 2.71 16.27
N ASP A 162 8.11 3.73 16.15
CA ASP A 162 7.73 4.60 17.26
C ASP A 162 6.97 3.82 18.34
N LEU A 163 6.07 2.92 17.96
CA LEU A 163 5.36 2.06 18.91
C LEU A 163 6.32 1.17 19.70
N ASP A 164 7.30 0.56 19.01
CA ASP A 164 8.29 -0.28 19.68
C ASP A 164 9.22 0.54 20.58
N PHE A 165 9.63 1.74 20.15
CA PHE A 165 10.38 2.67 20.98
C PHE A 165 9.60 3.08 22.24
N GLN A 166 8.31 3.40 22.11
CA GLN A 166 7.45 3.72 23.26
C GLN A 166 7.30 2.53 24.22
N ARG A 167 7.18 1.31 23.70
CA ARG A 167 7.17 0.09 24.53
C ARG A 167 8.49 -0.06 25.29
N GLN A 168 9.63 0.14 24.63
CA GLN A 168 10.94 0.07 25.26
C GLN A 168 11.12 1.14 26.34
N LEU A 169 10.69 2.38 26.08
CA LEU A 169 10.71 3.45 27.08
C LEU A 169 9.86 3.12 28.30
N ASN A 170 8.66 2.57 28.12
CA ASN A 170 7.81 2.14 29.22
C ASN A 170 8.47 1.04 30.06
N VAL A 171 9.07 0.04 29.41
CA VAL A 171 9.82 -1.02 30.10
C VAL A 171 11.01 -0.45 30.84
N LEU A 172 11.79 0.44 30.22
CA LEU A 172 12.94 1.08 30.85
C LEU A 172 12.51 1.89 32.07
N SER A 173 11.47 2.72 31.95
CA SER A 173 10.93 3.50 33.06
C SER A 173 10.48 2.60 34.22
N GLN A 174 9.82 1.47 33.93
CA GLN A 174 9.46 0.49 34.97
C GLN A 174 10.69 -0.14 35.64
N LEU A 175 11.75 -0.43 34.88
CA LEU A 175 12.99 -0.98 35.41
C LEU A 175 13.75 0.04 36.26
N GLU A 176 13.84 1.29 35.83
CA GLU A 176 14.43 2.40 36.59
C GLU A 176 13.68 2.63 37.89
N GLU A 177 12.35 2.61 37.85
CA GLU A 177 11.51 2.75 39.03
C GLU A 177 11.74 1.59 40.02
N ARG A 178 11.78 0.35 39.54
CA ARG A 178 12.11 -0.81 40.38
C ARG A 178 13.52 -0.71 40.97
N HIS A 179 14.49 -0.24 40.19
CA HIS A 179 15.86 -0.04 40.67
C HIS A 179 15.90 1.02 41.78
N ARG A 180 15.25 2.17 41.56
CA ARG A 180 15.12 3.23 42.56
C ARG A 180 14.52 2.72 43.87
N ILE A 181 13.41 1.98 43.78
CA ILE A 181 12.74 1.38 44.94
C ILE A 181 13.67 0.41 45.67
N ALA A 182 14.34 -0.48 44.94
CA ALA A 182 15.25 -1.46 45.53
C ALA A 182 16.41 -0.77 46.26
N GLN A 183 16.96 0.30 45.67
CA GLN A 183 18.00 1.12 46.28
C GLN A 183 17.50 1.79 47.56
N GLU A 184 16.34 2.45 47.52
CA GLU A 184 15.77 3.15 48.67
C GLU A 184 15.45 2.19 49.84
N ILE A 185 14.95 0.99 49.53
CA ILE A 185 14.75 -0.06 50.52
C ILE A 185 16.10 -0.55 51.04
N HIS A 186 17.08 -0.80 50.17
CA HIS A 186 18.42 -1.25 50.59
C HIS A 186 19.10 -0.24 51.51
N ASP A 187 19.04 1.05 51.21
CA ASP A 187 19.68 2.09 52.01
C ASP A 187 18.99 2.23 53.38
N ARG A 188 17.65 2.24 53.42
CA ARG A 188 16.89 2.35 54.68
C ARG A 188 17.01 1.11 55.57
N VAL A 189 16.98 -0.08 54.96
CA VAL A 189 16.96 -1.35 55.70
C VAL A 189 18.36 -1.88 55.96
N GLY A 190 19.23 -1.84 54.95
CA GLY A 190 20.60 -2.34 55.01
C GLY A 190 21.41 -1.62 56.07
N HIS A 191 21.32 -0.28 56.17
CA HIS A 191 22.00 0.47 57.22
C HIS A 191 21.47 0.15 58.62
N ALA A 192 20.14 0.05 58.78
CA ALA A 192 19.54 -0.29 60.07
C ALA A 192 19.92 -1.70 60.52
N ILE A 193 19.90 -2.69 59.62
CA ILE A 193 20.26 -4.08 59.93
C ILE A 193 21.76 -4.21 60.22
N ALA A 194 22.64 -3.66 59.38
CA ALA A 194 24.09 -3.75 59.59
C ALA A 194 24.52 -3.06 60.90
N GLY A 195 23.98 -1.87 61.18
CA GLY A 195 24.24 -1.16 62.43
C GLY A 195 23.70 -1.89 63.66
N SER A 196 22.53 -2.53 63.54
CA SER A 196 21.94 -3.35 64.60
C SER A 196 22.74 -4.62 64.88
N LEU A 197 23.27 -5.27 63.83
CA LEU A 197 24.11 -6.47 63.97
C LEU A 197 25.37 -6.16 64.78
N ILE A 198 26.09 -5.09 64.43
CA ILE A 198 27.31 -4.66 65.15
C ILE A 198 27.00 -4.33 66.61
N GLN A 199 25.89 -3.64 66.87
CA GLN A 199 25.46 -3.31 68.24
C GLN A 199 25.13 -4.56 69.06
N LEU A 200 24.46 -5.55 68.46
CA LEU A 200 24.15 -6.81 69.13
C LEU A 200 25.41 -7.66 69.40
N GLU A 201 26.38 -7.69 68.48
CA GLU A 201 27.68 -8.33 68.71
C GLU A 201 28.42 -7.68 69.90
N ALA A 202 28.42 -6.35 69.97
CA ALA A 202 29.00 -5.62 71.10
C ALA A 202 28.26 -5.90 72.42
N ALA A 203 26.93 -6.01 72.38
CA ALA A 203 26.12 -6.38 73.55
C ALA A 203 26.47 -7.79 74.05
N GLY A 204 26.69 -8.75 73.14
CA GLY A 204 27.12 -10.11 73.47
C GLY A 204 28.45 -10.15 74.23
N LEU A 205 29.40 -9.28 73.87
CA LEU A 205 30.70 -9.16 74.56
C LEU A 205 30.61 -8.52 75.95
N LEU A 206 29.56 -7.73 76.21
CA LEU A 206 29.37 -6.97 77.45
C LEU A 206 28.45 -7.67 78.46
N VAL A 207 27.72 -8.71 78.05
CA VAL A 207 26.60 -9.28 78.83
C VAL A 207 27.00 -9.74 80.25
N GLU A 208 28.23 -10.24 80.41
CA GLU A 208 28.76 -10.70 81.71
C GLU A 208 29.48 -9.60 82.50
N ARG A 209 29.94 -8.53 81.83
CA ARG A 209 30.74 -7.45 82.42
C ARG A 209 29.92 -6.24 82.84
N ASP A 210 28.91 -5.88 82.06
CA ASP A 210 28.09 -4.68 82.26
C ASP A 210 26.66 -4.94 81.74
N GLN A 211 25.83 -5.52 82.61
CA GLN A 211 24.44 -5.84 82.28
C GLN A 211 23.59 -4.58 82.01
N SER A 212 23.88 -3.46 82.68
CA SER A 212 23.11 -2.22 82.47
C SER A 212 23.32 -1.73 81.05
N LYS A 213 24.58 -1.59 80.63
CA LYS A 213 24.92 -1.09 79.29
C LYS A 213 24.49 -2.06 78.19
N THR A 214 24.56 -3.37 78.44
CA THR A 214 24.03 -4.39 77.53
C THR A 214 22.53 -4.22 77.30
N ARG A 215 21.76 -3.95 78.37
CA ARG A 215 20.32 -3.71 78.28
C ARG A 215 20.00 -2.46 77.47
N ASP A 216 20.78 -1.39 77.66
CA ASP A 216 20.64 -0.14 76.89
C ASP A 216 20.90 -0.36 75.38
N ILE A 217 21.95 -1.12 75.03
CA ILE A 217 22.26 -1.44 73.63
C ILE A 217 21.13 -2.25 72.99
N ILE A 218 20.62 -3.28 73.68
CA ILE A 218 19.49 -4.09 73.18
C ILE A 218 18.25 -3.22 72.96
N GLN A 219 17.95 -2.33 73.91
CA GLN A 219 16.79 -1.43 73.81
C GLN A 219 16.94 -0.47 72.62
N ASN A 220 18.15 0.05 72.39
CA ASN A 220 18.45 0.92 71.25
C ASN A 220 18.30 0.18 69.92
N VAL A 221 18.84 -1.04 69.81
CA VAL A 221 18.68 -1.88 68.63
C VAL A 221 17.21 -2.18 68.33
N ILE A 222 16.40 -2.51 69.34
CA ILE A 222 14.96 -2.72 69.17
C ILE A 222 14.28 -1.46 68.63
N SER A 223 14.67 -0.27 69.11
CA SER A 223 14.14 1.01 68.62
C SER A 223 14.51 1.23 67.15
N VAL A 224 15.79 1.09 66.80
CA VAL A 224 16.31 1.27 65.43
C VAL A 224 15.63 0.30 64.45
N LEU A 225 15.47 -0.97 64.82
CA LEU A 225 14.80 -1.96 63.98
C LEU A 225 13.29 -1.69 63.84
N ARG A 226 12.62 -1.20 64.88
CA ARG A 226 11.20 -0.79 64.80
C ARG A 226 11.02 0.39 63.87
N GLU A 227 11.87 1.40 63.97
CA GLU A 227 11.86 2.56 63.08
C GLU A 227 12.17 2.15 61.63
N GLY A 228 13.17 1.28 61.43
CA GLY A 228 13.48 0.70 60.14
C GLY A 228 12.28 -0.04 59.50
N MET A 229 11.55 -0.85 60.28
CA MET A 229 10.34 -1.51 59.79
C MET A 229 9.22 -0.55 59.40
N GLU A 230 9.02 0.54 60.16
CA GLU A 230 8.00 1.54 59.84
C GLU A 230 8.37 2.31 58.56
N ASN A 231 9.66 2.62 58.38
CA ASN A 231 10.18 3.24 57.15
C ASN A 231 9.98 2.35 55.91
N ILE A 232 10.11 1.03 56.03
CA ILE A 232 9.77 0.07 54.94
C ILE A 232 8.28 0.12 54.63
N ARG A 233 7.42 0.07 55.65
CA ARG A 233 5.96 0.11 55.46
C ARG A 233 5.53 1.39 54.76
N ALA A 234 6.09 2.53 55.17
CA ALA A 234 5.81 3.82 54.54
C ALA A 234 6.26 3.84 53.07
N ALA A 235 7.47 3.33 52.77
CA ALA A 235 7.97 3.24 51.40
C ALA A 235 7.08 2.34 50.52
N LEU A 236 6.74 1.13 50.97
CA LEU A 236 5.86 0.23 50.24
C LEU A 236 4.45 0.80 50.03
N ARG A 237 3.91 1.51 51.03
CA ARG A 237 2.58 2.13 50.92
C ARG A 237 2.53 3.22 49.84
N ASN A 238 3.61 3.97 49.66
CA ASN A 238 3.68 5.00 48.60
C ASN A 238 3.82 4.40 47.19
N ILE A 239 4.31 3.17 47.07
CA ILE A 239 4.54 2.50 45.79
C ILE A 239 3.34 1.65 45.37
N THR A 240 2.58 1.14 46.34
CA THR A 240 1.44 0.26 46.08
C THR A 240 0.24 1.10 45.67
N PRO A 241 -0.27 0.99 44.43
CA PRO A 241 -1.45 1.73 44.02
C PRO A 241 -2.68 1.30 44.82
N ALA A 242 -3.64 2.21 44.99
CA ALA A 242 -4.89 1.91 45.68
C ALA A 242 -5.62 0.75 44.97
N VAL A 243 -6.24 -0.13 45.76
CA VAL A 243 -6.90 -1.35 45.26
C VAL A 243 -8.03 -0.98 44.29
N GLU A 244 -8.69 0.15 44.55
CA GLU A 244 -9.75 0.76 43.76
C GLU A 244 -9.24 1.19 42.38
N GLN A 245 -8.03 1.77 42.30
CA GLN A 245 -7.40 2.16 41.03
C GLN A 245 -7.04 0.93 40.19
N LEU A 246 -6.51 -0.11 40.82
CA LEU A 246 -6.21 -1.39 40.16
C LEU A 246 -7.48 -2.04 39.59
N GLY A 247 -8.57 -2.03 40.36
CA GLY A 247 -9.86 -2.57 39.93
C GLY A 247 -10.41 -1.86 38.69
N ILE A 248 -10.48 -0.53 38.71
CA ILE A 248 -11.03 0.25 37.60
C ILE A 248 -10.14 0.19 36.35
N ASN A 249 -8.82 0.24 36.50
CA ASN A 249 -7.92 0.09 35.35
C ASN A 249 -8.07 -1.29 34.71
N ARG A 250 -8.26 -2.35 35.50
CA ARG A 250 -8.49 -3.69 34.96
C ARG A 250 -9.81 -3.82 34.22
N VAL A 251 -10.88 -3.21 34.72
CA VAL A 251 -12.17 -3.14 34.00
C VAL A 251 -12.02 -2.36 32.70
N LYS A 252 -11.30 -1.24 32.72
CA LYS A 252 -11.03 -0.44 31.52
C LYS A 252 -10.28 -1.24 30.45
N VAL A 253 -9.23 -1.95 30.82
CA VAL A 253 -8.46 -2.81 29.90
C VAL A 253 -9.36 -3.87 29.26
N LEU A 254 -10.22 -4.53 30.03
CA LEU A 254 -11.16 -5.52 29.51
C LEU A 254 -12.19 -4.92 28.54
N LEU A 255 -12.66 -3.70 28.81
CA LEU A 255 -13.58 -2.98 27.92
C LEU A 255 -12.88 -2.54 26.63
N ASP A 256 -11.64 -2.08 26.70
CA ASP A 256 -10.84 -1.73 25.53
C ASP A 256 -10.62 -2.97 24.64
N GLU A 257 -10.26 -4.11 25.22
CA GLU A 257 -10.11 -5.39 24.51
C GLU A 257 -11.43 -5.86 23.87
N PHE A 258 -12.55 -5.76 24.60
CA PHE A 258 -13.87 -6.07 24.06
C PHE A 258 -14.25 -5.17 22.89
N THR A 259 -13.93 -3.87 22.98
CA THR A 259 -14.22 -2.87 21.95
C THR A 259 -13.44 -3.17 20.66
N VAL A 260 -12.17 -3.55 20.78
CA VAL A 260 -11.33 -3.95 19.64
C VAL A 260 -11.86 -5.21 18.96
N ASN A 261 -12.22 -6.24 19.74
CA ASN A 261 -12.63 -7.54 19.21
C ASN A 261 -14.05 -7.56 18.61
N ASN A 262 -14.96 -6.72 19.11
CA ASN A 262 -16.38 -6.76 18.72
C ASN A 262 -16.85 -5.50 17.97
N HIS A 263 -15.97 -4.50 17.79
CA HIS A 263 -16.27 -3.22 17.15
C HIS A 263 -17.46 -2.44 17.76
N LEU A 264 -17.80 -2.73 19.02
CA LEU A 264 -18.84 -2.03 19.78
C LEU A 264 -18.19 -0.98 20.68
N LYS A 265 -18.58 0.29 20.54
CA LYS A 265 -18.10 1.36 21.43
C LYS A 265 -18.60 1.14 22.85
N THR A 266 -17.69 1.03 23.80
CA THR A 266 -18.00 0.96 25.22
C THR A 266 -17.57 2.23 25.95
N SER A 267 -18.21 2.52 27.07
CA SER A 267 -17.96 3.69 27.91
C SER A 267 -18.02 3.24 29.36
N LEU A 268 -17.00 3.59 30.15
CA LEU A 268 -16.94 3.31 31.58
C LEU A 268 -17.18 4.60 32.36
N VAL A 269 -18.25 4.64 33.15
CA VAL A 269 -18.56 5.72 34.08
C VAL A 269 -18.51 5.14 35.49
N TYR A 270 -17.71 5.74 36.37
CA TYR A 270 -17.61 5.36 37.77
C TYR A 270 -17.80 6.61 38.65
N SER A 271 -18.23 6.40 39.89
CA SER A 271 -18.42 7.45 40.89
C SER A 271 -17.74 7.06 42.21
N GLY A 272 -16.94 7.96 42.79
CA GLY A 272 -16.19 7.73 44.02
C GLY A 272 -14.79 8.36 43.97
N ASN A 273 -14.11 8.42 45.11
CA ASN A 273 -12.71 8.87 45.16
C ASN A 273 -11.78 7.66 44.95
N LEU A 274 -10.94 7.72 43.92
CA LEU A 274 -9.99 6.66 43.57
C LEU A 274 -8.63 6.81 44.27
N GLU A 275 -8.37 7.92 44.95
CA GLU A 275 -7.05 8.24 45.51
C GLU A 275 -6.99 8.06 47.04
N ARG A 276 -7.99 7.41 47.64
CA ARG A 276 -8.14 7.36 49.10
C ARG A 276 -7.37 6.23 49.77
#